data_AF-S5XVU0-F1
#
_entry.id   AF-S5XVU0-F1
#
_cell.length_a   1.000
_cell.length_b   1.000
_cell.length_c   1.000
_cell.angle_alpha   90.00
_cell.angle_beta   90.00
_cell.angle_gamma   90.00
#
_symmetry.space_group_name_H-M   'P 1'
#
loop_
_entity.id
_entity.type
_entity.pdbx_description
1 polymer ?
#
loop_
_entity_poly.entity_id
_entity_poly.type
_entity_poly.pdbx_seq_one_letter_code
_entity_poly.pdbx_strand_id
1 'polypeptide(L)'
;MAFKSAPRPASVPLLLAVYLGALIGGIILLYILIYVIEDVLKTPFPNNNAMGFILIAVSAMTTGTFWFNREQAAPSSARKWGLALVLSIATFVLQGGFLYLIASAAGEVQQLAREFGGQDQMLIIAVFGVLALVELLMIRASIWSGVRSAVKQAARKAAKAG
;
A
#
# COMPACT_ATOMS: atom_id res chain seq x y z
N MET A 1 -34.64 -0.99 4.73
CA MET A 1 -34.15 -0.01 3.73
C MET A 1 -32.76 0.43 4.15
N ALA A 2 -31.70 0.07 3.41
CA ALA A 2 -30.37 0.61 3.68
C ALA A 2 -30.32 2.06 3.16
N PHE A 3 -30.07 3.03 4.04
CA PHE A 3 -29.78 4.40 3.63
C PHE A 3 -28.56 4.39 2.71
N LYS A 4 -28.77 4.55 1.39
CA LYS A 4 -27.66 4.86 0.47
C LYS A 4 -27.15 6.23 0.85
N SER A 5 -25.99 6.28 1.50
CA SER A 5 -25.32 7.55 1.77
C SER A 5 -25.13 8.30 0.46
N ALA A 6 -25.52 9.58 0.45
CA ALA A 6 -25.33 10.44 -0.72
C ALA A 6 -23.84 10.47 -1.10
N PRO A 7 -23.51 10.58 -2.41
CA PRO A 7 -22.13 10.73 -2.85
C PRO A 7 -21.46 11.88 -2.12
N ARG A 8 -20.28 11.63 -1.52
CA ARG A 8 -19.51 12.65 -0.80
C ARG A 8 -18.05 12.57 -1.24
N PRO A 9 -17.38 13.69 -1.51
CA PRO A 9 -15.96 13.68 -1.87
C PRO A 9 -15.15 13.02 -0.75
N ALA A 10 -14.24 12.14 -1.15
CA ALA A 10 -13.31 11.51 -0.22
C ALA A 10 -12.14 12.49 0.02
N SER A 11 -11.89 12.81 1.29
CA SER A 11 -10.74 13.62 1.68
C SER A 11 -9.45 12.76 1.62
N VAL A 12 -8.31 13.39 1.34
CA VAL A 12 -7.01 12.71 1.30
C VAL A 12 -6.69 11.99 2.62
N PRO A 13 -6.89 12.60 3.82
CA PRO A 13 -6.62 11.92 5.08
C PRO A 13 -7.46 10.65 5.28
N LEU A 14 -8.72 10.65 4.82
CA LEU A 14 -9.57 9.46 4.90
C LEU A 14 -9.03 8.34 4.00
N LEU A 15 -8.64 8.66 2.77
CA LEU A 15 -8.08 7.68 1.84
C LEU A 15 -6.72 7.14 2.33
N LEU A 16 -5.91 8.00 2.96
CA LEU A 16 -4.69 7.60 3.63
C LEU A 16 -4.98 6.65 4.79
N ALA A 17 -5.96 6.95 5.64
CA ALA A 17 -6.34 6.07 6.74
C ALA A 17 -6.85 4.70 6.25
N VAL A 18 -7.64 4.67 5.18
CA VAL A 18 -8.09 3.41 4.55
C VAL A 18 -6.91 2.63 4.01
N TYR A 19 -5.97 3.30 3.34
CA TYR A 19 -4.76 2.68 2.81
C TYR A 19 -3.90 2.07 3.93
N LEU A 20 -3.59 2.87 4.96
CA LEU A 20 -2.78 2.42 6.10
C LEU A 20 -3.47 1.31 6.88
N GLY A 21 -4.79 1.40 7.08
CA GLY A 21 -5.57 0.34 7.72
C GLY A 21 -5.52 -0.97 6.94
N ALA A 22 -5.66 -0.91 5.61
CA ALA A 22 -5.54 -2.08 4.74
C ALA A 22 -4.10 -2.64 4.74
N LEU A 23 -3.09 -1.78 4.73
CA LEU A 23 -1.69 -2.17 4.71
C LEU A 23 -1.27 -2.83 6.03
N ILE A 24 -1.52 -2.16 7.16
CA ILE A 24 -1.21 -2.69 8.48
C ILE A 24 -2.02 -3.96 8.76
N GLY A 25 -3.30 -3.96 8.43
CA GLY A 25 -4.14 -5.16 8.55
C GLY A 25 -3.61 -6.33 7.71
N GLY A 26 -3.17 -6.05 6.48
CA GLY A 26 -2.54 -7.04 5.60
C GLY A 26 -1.21 -7.57 6.14
N ILE A 27 -0.36 -6.70 6.70
CA ILE A 27 0.89 -7.10 7.36
C ILE A 27 0.61 -8.03 8.54
N ILE A 28 -0.31 -7.65 9.43
CA ILE A 28 -0.69 -8.47 10.60
C ILE A 28 -1.25 -9.82 10.15
N LEU A 29 -2.13 -9.83 9.15
CA LEU A 29 -2.72 -11.06 8.63
C LEU A 29 -1.65 -11.98 8.00
N LEU A 30 -0.74 -11.41 7.21
CA LEU A 30 0.35 -12.17 6.61
C LEU A 30 1.27 -12.76 7.68
N TYR A 31 1.60 -11.99 8.71
CA TYR A 31 2.40 -12.47 9.83
C TYR A 31 1.73 -13.64 10.57
N ILE A 32 0.43 -13.53 10.86
CA ILE A 32 -0.34 -14.63 11.46
C ILE A 32 -0.32 -15.86 10.55
N LEU A 33 -0.47 -15.68 9.23
CA LEU A 33 -0.45 -16.78 8.27
C LEU A 33 0.90 -17.49 8.26
N ILE A 34 2.01 -16.74 8.22
CA ILE A 34 3.37 -17.29 8.28
C ILE A 34 3.56 -18.06 9.59
N TYR A 35 3.19 -17.46 10.73
CA TYR A 35 3.26 -18.11 12.03
C TYR A 35 2.50 -19.45 12.06
N VAL A 36 1.28 -19.49 11.53
CA VAL A 36 0.49 -20.74 11.48
C VAL A 36 1.16 -21.77 10.56
N ILE A 37 1.67 -21.38 9.39
CA ILE A 37 2.30 -22.31 8.44
C ILE A 37 3.59 -22.89 9.02
N GLU A 38 4.44 -22.06 9.60
CA GLU A 38 5.74 -22.49 10.10
C GLU A 38 5.63 -23.20 11.45
N ASP A 39 4.83 -22.66 12.38
CA ASP A 39 4.80 -23.16 13.75
C ASP A 39 3.73 -24.24 13.96
N VAL A 40 2.58 -24.15 13.28
CA VAL A 40 1.50 -25.16 13.43
C VAL A 40 1.63 -26.26 12.36
N LEU A 41 1.83 -25.88 11.10
CA LEU A 41 1.91 -26.85 9.99
C LEU A 41 3.33 -27.36 9.73
N LYS A 42 4.33 -26.84 10.46
CA LYS A 42 5.75 -27.22 10.36
C LYS A 42 6.27 -27.24 8.93
N THR A 43 5.72 -26.37 8.09
CA THR A 43 6.09 -26.24 6.68
C THR A 43 6.90 -24.97 6.51
N PRO A 44 8.10 -25.02 5.90
CA PRO A 44 8.91 -23.82 5.72
C PRO A 44 8.19 -22.86 4.77
N PHE A 45 8.01 -21.61 5.20
CA PHE A 45 7.43 -20.60 4.33
C PHE A 45 8.53 -20.04 3.42
N PRO A 46 8.36 -20.05 2.09
CA PRO A 46 9.39 -19.54 1.19
C PRO A 46 9.59 -18.04 1.42
N ASN A 47 10.83 -17.65 1.70
CA ASN A 47 11.18 -16.24 1.88
C ASN A 47 11.08 -15.52 0.52
N ASN A 48 10.00 -14.78 0.34
CA ASN A 48 9.70 -14.07 -0.91
C ASN A 48 9.66 -12.55 -0.67
N ASN A 49 10.72 -11.88 -1.10
CA ASN A 49 10.87 -10.43 -1.03
C ASN A 49 9.76 -9.66 -1.77
N ALA A 50 9.04 -10.30 -2.71
CA ALA A 50 7.94 -9.67 -3.44
C ALA A 50 6.66 -9.48 -2.61
N MET A 51 6.52 -10.15 -1.46
CA MET A 51 5.29 -10.08 -0.64
C MET A 51 4.97 -8.66 -0.17
N GLY A 52 5.99 -7.85 0.15
CA GLY A 52 5.80 -6.46 0.54
C GLY A 52 5.13 -5.63 -0.57
N PHE A 53 5.57 -5.81 -1.82
CA PHE A 53 4.97 -5.13 -2.97
C PHE A 53 3.52 -5.56 -3.22
N ILE A 54 3.20 -6.85 -2.98
CA ILE A 54 1.82 -7.35 -3.08
C ILE A 54 0.92 -6.65 -2.07
N LEU A 55 1.35 -6.52 -0.81
CA LEU A 55 0.56 -5.86 0.24
C LEU A 55 0.31 -4.38 -0.10
N ILE A 56 1.33 -3.67 -0.59
CA ILE A 56 1.21 -2.27 -1.06
C ILE A 56 0.19 -2.18 -2.20
N ALA A 57 0.30 -3.05 -3.21
CA ALA A 57 -0.60 -3.06 -4.36
C ALA A 57 -2.05 -3.36 -3.96
N VAL A 58 -2.29 -4.37 -3.13
CA VAL A 58 -3.63 -4.74 -2.63
C VAL A 58 -4.23 -3.61 -1.79
N SER A 59 -3.42 -2.96 -0.95
CA SER A 59 -3.86 -1.83 -0.12
C SER A 59 -4.26 -0.65 -0.99
N ALA A 60 -3.44 -0.28 -1.98
CA ALA A 60 -3.73 0.78 -2.94
C ALA A 60 -4.97 0.47 -3.80
N MET A 61 -5.15 -0.79 -4.21
CA MET A 61 -6.34 -1.24 -4.94
C MET A 61 -7.60 -1.15 -4.08
N THR A 62 -7.51 -1.53 -2.81
CA THR A 62 -8.60 -1.42 -1.83
C THR A 62 -9.00 0.03 -1.64
N THR A 63 -8.03 0.94 -1.48
CA THR A 63 -8.27 2.38 -1.40
C THR A 63 -8.93 2.93 -2.66
N GLY A 64 -8.48 2.51 -3.86
CA GLY A 64 -9.11 2.90 -5.13
C GLY A 64 -10.57 2.44 -5.23
N THR A 65 -10.86 1.22 -4.77
CA THR A 65 -12.21 0.66 -4.74
C THR A 65 -13.10 1.44 -3.76
N PHE A 66 -12.59 1.71 -2.56
CA PHE A 66 -13.29 2.50 -1.54
C PHE A 66 -13.58 3.92 -2.04
N TRP A 67 -12.60 4.56 -2.68
CA TRP A 67 -12.74 5.91 -3.23
C TRP A 67 -13.88 5.99 -4.25
N PHE A 68 -13.92 5.07 -5.21
CA PHE A 68 -15.01 5.01 -6.18
C PHE A 68 -16.36 4.76 -5.50
N ASN A 69 -16.45 3.81 -4.56
CA ASN A 69 -17.69 3.50 -3.87
C ASN A 69 -18.21 4.67 -3.03
N ARG A 70 -17.32 5.56 -2.57
CA ARG A 70 -17.70 6.74 -1.79
C ARG A 70 -18.14 7.91 -2.66
N GLU A 71 -17.44 8.17 -3.75
CA GLU A 71 -17.75 9.29 -4.65
C GLU A 71 -18.78 8.92 -5.73
N GLN A 72 -19.00 7.64 -6.00
CA GLN A 72 -19.81 7.11 -7.11
C GLN A 72 -19.40 7.67 -8.49
N ALA A 73 -18.17 8.18 -8.59
CA ALA A 73 -17.60 8.78 -9.78
C ALA A 73 -16.11 8.42 -9.89
N ALA A 74 -15.61 8.31 -11.12
CA ALA A 74 -14.19 8.06 -11.35
C ALA A 74 -13.37 9.33 -11.06
N PRO A 75 -12.36 9.28 -10.17
CA PRO A 75 -11.56 10.46 -9.87
C PRO A 75 -10.73 10.91 -11.08
N SER A 76 -10.48 12.22 -11.19
CA SER A 76 -9.61 12.80 -12.21
C SER A 76 -8.17 12.28 -12.11
N SER A 77 -7.41 12.34 -13.22
CA SER A 77 -6.03 11.85 -13.23
C SER A 77 -5.12 12.61 -12.25
N ALA A 78 -5.27 13.94 -12.17
CA ALA A 78 -4.50 14.78 -11.25
C ALA A 78 -4.70 14.38 -9.78
N ARG A 79 -5.96 14.13 -9.37
CA ARG A 79 -6.26 13.68 -8.00
C ARG A 79 -5.64 12.32 -7.70
N LYS A 80 -5.64 11.40 -8.67
CA LYS A 80 -5.01 10.07 -8.51
C LYS A 80 -3.50 10.17 -8.34
N TRP A 81 -2.84 11.07 -9.06
CA TRP A 81 -1.41 11.33 -8.90
C TRP A 81 -1.08 11.96 -7.55
N GLY A 82 -1.82 12.98 -7.14
CA GLY A 82 -1.66 13.60 -5.82
C GLY A 82 -1.84 12.60 -4.69
N LEU A 83 -2.86 11.74 -4.76
CA LEU A 83 -3.05 10.68 -3.78
C LEU A 83 -1.91 9.66 -3.82
N ALA A 84 -1.52 9.17 -5.01
CA ALA A 84 -0.45 8.18 -5.13
C ALA A 84 0.86 8.67 -4.51
N LEU A 85 1.20 9.95 -4.69
CA LEU A 85 2.38 10.58 -4.08
C LEU A 85 2.29 10.61 -2.55
N VAL A 86 1.13 10.99 -2.00
CA VAL A 86 0.93 10.98 -0.53
C VAL A 86 1.05 9.56 0.03
N LEU A 87 0.44 8.58 -0.64
CA LEU A 87 0.49 7.18 -0.20
C LEU A 87 1.91 6.59 -0.33
N SER A 88 2.65 6.93 -1.39
CA SER A 88 4.04 6.48 -1.53
C SER A 88 4.91 7.08 -0.44
N ILE A 89 4.82 8.38 -0.17
CA ILE A 89 5.57 9.02 0.94
C ILE A 89 5.24 8.34 2.27
N ALA A 90 3.95 8.12 2.56
CA ALA A 90 3.54 7.44 3.79
C ALA A 90 4.11 6.01 3.90
N THR A 91 4.17 5.30 2.78
CA THR A 91 4.72 3.94 2.72
C THR A 91 6.24 3.93 2.92
N PHE A 92 6.96 4.88 2.31
CA PHE A 92 8.40 5.07 2.56
C PHE A 92 8.71 5.38 4.02
N VAL A 93 7.94 6.27 4.64
CA VAL A 93 8.09 6.60 6.06
C VAL A 93 7.87 5.36 6.92
N LEU A 94 6.86 4.55 6.60
CA LEU A 94 6.55 3.32 7.32
C LEU A 94 7.65 2.26 7.15
N GLN A 95 8.13 2.03 5.92
CA GLN A 95 9.24 1.11 5.65
C GLN A 95 10.52 1.55 6.35
N GLY A 96 10.88 2.84 6.26
CA GLY A 96 12.04 3.41 6.94
C GLY A 96 11.92 3.32 8.47
N GLY A 97 10.71 3.54 9.00
CA GLY A 97 10.41 3.34 10.42
C GLY A 97 10.62 1.89 10.86
N PHE A 98 10.13 0.92 10.09
CA PHE A 98 10.36 -0.51 10.37
C PHE A 98 11.84 -0.87 10.31
N LEU A 99 12.56 -0.43 9.27
CA LEU A 99 13.99 -0.66 9.13
C LEU A 99 14.76 -0.10 10.33
N TYR A 100 14.44 1.11 10.75
CA TYR A 100 15.04 1.74 11.93
C TYR A 100 14.75 0.96 13.22
N LEU A 101 13.51 0.51 13.42
CA LEU A 101 13.14 -0.29 14.59
C LEU A 101 13.86 -1.64 14.63
N ILE A 102 13.98 -2.32 13.48
CA ILE A 102 14.70 -3.59 13.36
C ILE A 102 16.19 -3.38 13.65
N ALA A 103 16.82 -2.39 13.02
CA ALA A 103 18.23 -2.07 13.25
C ALA A 103 18.50 -1.66 14.71
N SER A 104 17.56 -0.94 15.33
CA SER A 104 17.63 -0.57 16.75
C SER A 104 17.57 -1.79 17.67
N ALA A 105 16.67 -2.74 17.38
CA ALA A 105 16.56 -3.98 18.13
C ALA A 105 17.80 -4.88 17.97
N ALA A 106 18.46 -4.84 16.81
CA ALA A 106 19.69 -5.57 16.54
C ALA A 106 20.98 -4.87 17.05
N GLY A 107 20.90 -3.61 17.49
CA GLY A 107 22.07 -2.82 17.89
C GLY A 107 22.92 -2.31 16.72
N GLU A 108 22.39 -2.35 15.50
CA GLU A 108 23.12 -2.09 14.24
C GLU A 108 22.96 -0.66 13.70
N VAL A 109 22.29 0.24 14.44
CA VAL A 109 21.97 1.61 13.98
C VAL A 109 23.22 2.39 13.55
N GLN A 110 24.33 2.25 14.28
CA GLN A 110 25.59 2.93 13.97
C GLN A 110 26.31 2.33 12.75
N GLN A 111 26.06 1.07 12.44
CA GLN A 111 26.57 0.43 11.24
C GLN A 111 25.79 0.91 10.02
N LEU A 112 24.45 0.90 10.10
CA LEU A 112 23.57 1.45 9.09
C LEU A 112 23.97 2.90 8.75
N ALA A 113 24.12 3.75 9.77
CA ALA A 113 24.47 5.17 9.59
C ALA A 113 25.83 5.37 8.88
N ARG A 114 26.80 4.47 9.12
CA ARG A 114 28.11 4.50 8.45
C ARG A 114 28.01 4.10 6.98
N GLU A 115 27.21 3.08 6.66
CA GLU A 115 26.98 2.64 5.27
C GLU A 115 26.29 3.74 4.44
N PHE A 116 25.33 4.46 5.02
CA PHE A 116 24.66 5.59 4.36
C PHE A 116 25.52 6.85 4.21
N GLY A 117 26.65 6.97 4.92
CA GLY A 117 27.55 8.14 4.90
C GLY A 117 28.83 7.95 4.09
N GLY A 118 29.03 6.79 3.46
CA GLY A 118 30.26 6.45 2.72
C GLY A 118 30.28 6.95 1.27
N GLN A 119 31.33 6.55 0.54
CA GLN A 119 31.53 6.87 -0.89
C GLN A 119 30.39 6.36 -1.78
N ASP A 120 29.68 5.31 -1.35
CA ASP A 120 28.55 4.71 -2.06
C ASP A 120 27.21 5.41 -1.80
N GLN A 121 27.18 6.48 -1.00
CA GLN A 121 25.96 7.21 -0.66
C GLN A 121 25.15 7.63 -1.89
N MET A 122 25.82 8.08 -2.96
CA MET A 122 25.12 8.49 -4.19
C MET A 122 24.47 7.30 -4.91
N LEU A 123 25.13 6.13 -4.91
CA LEU A 123 24.57 4.90 -5.47
C LEU A 123 23.35 4.45 -4.66
N ILE A 124 23.44 4.50 -3.33
CA ILE A 124 22.35 4.16 -2.42
C ILE A 124 21.15 5.09 -2.66
N ILE A 125 21.37 6.41 -2.69
CA ILE A 125 20.31 7.40 -2.98
C ILE A 125 19.67 7.13 -4.34
N ALA A 126 20.46 6.81 -5.37
CA ALA A 126 19.95 6.50 -6.70
C ALA A 126 19.07 5.24 -6.67
N VAL A 127 19.50 4.17 -6.01
CA VAL A 127 18.72 2.92 -5.88
C VAL A 127 17.42 3.16 -5.13
N PHE A 128 17.46 3.84 -3.98
CA PHE A 128 16.24 4.20 -3.23
C PHE A 128 15.31 5.11 -4.03
N GLY A 129 15.86 6.04 -4.83
CA GLY A 129 15.10 6.89 -5.72
C GLY A 129 14.36 6.10 -6.81
N VAL A 130 15.03 5.12 -7.42
CA VAL A 130 14.40 4.22 -8.40
C VAL A 130 13.32 3.36 -7.75
N LEU A 131 13.58 2.78 -6.58
CA LEU A 131 12.59 2.01 -5.83
C LEU A 131 11.38 2.88 -5.48
N ALA A 132 11.59 4.14 -5.08
CA ALA A 132 10.53 5.07 -4.78
C ALA A 132 9.67 5.42 -5.99
N LEU A 133 10.30 5.59 -7.15
CA LEU A 133 9.58 5.79 -8.40
C LEU A 133 8.75 4.55 -8.77
N VAL A 134 9.33 3.36 -8.68
CA VAL A 134 8.63 2.10 -8.97
C VAL A 134 7.43 1.93 -8.03
N GLU A 135 7.60 2.19 -6.74
CA GLU A 135 6.54 2.09 -5.75
C GLU A 135 5.42 3.09 -6.02
N LEU A 136 5.75 4.35 -6.30
CA LEU A 136 4.79 5.38 -6.69
C LEU A 136 3.96 4.95 -7.91
N LEU A 137 4.63 4.44 -8.95
CA LEU A 137 3.96 3.98 -10.18
C LEU A 137 3.08 2.76 -9.90
N MET A 138 3.55 1.82 -9.06
CA MET A 138 2.80 0.65 -8.65
C MET A 138 1.55 1.01 -7.85
N ILE A 139 1.66 1.92 -6.87
CA ILE A 139 0.51 2.45 -6.12
C ILE A 139 -0.46 3.12 -7.08
N ARG A 140 0.03 3.96 -7.99
CA ARG A 140 -0.80 4.67 -8.97
C ARG A 140 -1.55 3.73 -9.91
N ALA A 141 -0.89 2.67 -10.38
CA ALA A 141 -1.48 1.62 -11.21
C ALA A 141 -2.54 0.83 -10.43
N SER A 142 -2.25 0.51 -9.17
CA SER A 142 -3.14 -0.25 -8.29
C SER A 142 -4.41 0.53 -7.94
N ILE A 143 -4.31 1.83 -7.63
CA ILE A 143 -5.47 2.72 -7.45
C ILE A 143 -6.35 2.72 -8.70
N TRP A 144 -5.74 2.83 -9.89
CA TRP A 144 -6.48 2.80 -11.15
C TRP A 144 -7.21 1.47 -11.37
N SER A 145 -6.52 0.36 -11.11
CA SER A 145 -7.11 -0.99 -11.19
C SER A 145 -8.28 -1.15 -10.21
N GLY A 146 -8.16 -0.66 -8.97
CA GLY A 146 -9.21 -0.68 -7.96
C GLY A 146 -10.45 0.10 -8.40
N VAL A 147 -10.27 1.34 -8.86
CA VAL A 147 -11.37 2.16 -9.40
C VAL A 147 -12.04 1.47 -10.58
N ARG A 148 -11.27 0.93 -11.54
CA ARG A 148 -11.83 0.25 -12.71
C ARG A 148 -12.62 -1.00 -12.33
N SER A 149 -12.14 -1.74 -11.34
CA SER A 149 -12.82 -2.93 -10.82
C SER A 149 -14.14 -2.56 -10.16
N ALA A 150 -14.16 -1.49 -9.37
CA ALA A 150 -15.39 -0.99 -8.73
C ALA A 150 -16.43 -0.51 -9.75
N VAL A 151 -16.01 0.22 -10.80
CA VAL A 151 -16.88 0.62 -11.92
C VAL A 151 -17.53 -0.60 -12.57
N LYS A 152 -16.74 -1.63 -12.90
CA LYS A 152 -17.26 -2.88 -13.49
C LYS A 152 -18.25 -3.59 -12.56
N GLN A 153 -17.98 -3.63 -11.26
CA GLN A 153 -18.88 -4.24 -10.28
C GLN A 153 -20.20 -3.46 -10.15
N ALA A 154 -20.15 -2.12 -10.17
CA ALA A 154 -21.34 -1.28 -10.13
C ALA A 154 -22.23 -1.49 -11.36
N ALA A 155 -21.64 -1.53 -12.56
CA ALA A 155 -22.36 -1.80 -13.81
C ALA A 155 -23.06 -3.17 -13.79
N ARG A 156 -22.37 -4.22 -13.31
CA ARG A 156 -22.95 -5.56 -13.16
C ARG A 156 -24.10 -5.60 -12.16
N LYS A 157 -24.03 -4.84 -11.06
CA LYS A 157 -25.11 -4.75 -10.07
C LYS A 157 -26.33 -4.03 -10.64
N ALA A 158 -26.13 -2.97 -11.42
CA ALA A 158 -27.22 -2.28 -12.10
C ALA A 158 -27.92 -3.18 -13.13
N ALA A 159 -27.16 -3.93 -13.93
CA ALA A 159 -27.70 -4.86 -14.92
C ALA A 159 -28.47 -6.05 -14.33
N LYS A 160 -28.22 -6.41 -13.06
CA LYS A 160 -28.99 -7.47 -12.36
C LYS A 160 -30.23 -6.94 -11.65
N ALA A 161 -30.38 -5.62 -11.54
CA ALA A 161 -31.46 -4.98 -10.78
C ALA A 161 -32.56 -4.38 -11.68
N GLY A 162 -32.33 -4.33 -13.00
CA GLY A 162 -33.34 -4.06 -14.02
C GLY A 162 -33.69 -5.33 -14.76
#